data_AF-G8LUA5-F1
#
_entry.id   AF-G8LUA5-F1
#
_cell.length_a   1.000
_cell.length_b   1.000
_cell.length_c   1.000
_cell.angle_alpha   90.00
_cell.angle_beta   90.00
_cell.angle_gamma   90.00
#
_symmetry.space_group_name_H-M   'P 1'
#
loop_
_entity.id
_entity.type
_entity.pdbx_description
1 polymer ?
#
loop_
_entity_poly.entity_id
_entity_poly.type
_entity_poly.pdbx_seq_one_letter_code
_entity_poly.pdbx_strand_id
1 'polypeptide(L)'
;MPVFGWDYRKEQNFGPSKREKCSSCDNEVTFLLRKISTCFTLFSFPIIPYKIDYILVCPICEKQHEIDSWEFYELVARIRSKNEDENQLASSERYITENGAIYRTETQINFIKQMKEIEMEREKRNNKSD
;
A
#
# COMPACT_ATOMS: atom_id res chain seq x y z
N MET A 1 -21.06 -34.54 4.78
CA MET A 1 -20.34 -33.26 4.72
C MET A 1 -21.30 -32.15 5.10
N PRO A 2 -20.97 -31.28 6.06
CA PRO A 2 -21.79 -30.12 6.35
C PRO A 2 -21.81 -29.19 5.12
N VAL A 3 -23.02 -28.83 4.66
CA VAL A 3 -23.24 -27.92 3.52
C VAL A 3 -23.17 -26.46 3.96
N PHE A 4 -23.38 -26.20 5.25
CA PHE A 4 -23.38 -24.87 5.85
C PHE A 4 -22.34 -24.78 6.95
N GLY A 5 -21.65 -23.65 7.02
CA GLY A 5 -20.76 -23.30 8.12
C GLY A 5 -20.99 -21.86 8.54
N TRP A 6 -20.88 -21.63 9.85
CA TRP A 6 -20.99 -20.33 10.50
C TRP A 6 -19.60 -19.94 11.03
N ASP A 7 -19.33 -18.66 11.18
CA ASP A 7 -18.09 -18.12 11.75
C ASP A 7 -16.79 -18.21 10.90
N TYR A 8 -16.87 -18.23 9.57
CA TYR A 8 -15.65 -17.99 8.78
C TYR A 8 -15.18 -16.55 8.92
N ARG A 9 -13.97 -16.32 9.45
CA ARG A 9 -13.42 -14.98 9.67
C ARG A 9 -12.45 -14.61 8.55
N LYS A 10 -12.73 -13.50 7.87
CA LYS A 10 -11.84 -12.86 6.90
C LYS A 10 -11.19 -11.65 7.54
N GLU A 11 -9.87 -11.69 7.69
CA GLU A 11 -9.08 -10.58 8.22
C GLU A 11 -8.44 -9.78 7.08
N GLN A 12 -8.54 -8.45 7.15
CA GLN A 12 -7.92 -7.53 6.20
C GLN A 12 -7.12 -6.46 6.96
N ASN A 13 -5.82 -6.38 6.68
CA ASN A 13 -4.92 -5.41 7.28
C ASN A 13 -4.79 -4.19 6.35
N PHE A 14 -5.03 -2.99 6.90
CA PHE A 14 -4.94 -1.71 6.18
C PHE A 14 -3.64 -0.96 6.48
N GLY A 15 -2.87 -1.42 7.47
CA GLY A 15 -1.56 -0.88 7.81
C GLY A 15 -1.58 0.07 9.02
N PRO A 16 -0.49 0.82 9.24
CA PRO A 16 -0.35 1.74 10.36
C PRO A 16 -1.28 2.94 10.20
N SER A 17 -2.09 3.25 11.21
CA SER A 17 -3.15 4.27 11.12
C SER A 17 -2.90 5.50 12.00
N LYS A 18 -2.72 5.30 13.30
CA LYS A 18 -2.66 6.37 14.31
C LYS A 18 -1.58 6.08 15.34
N ARG A 19 -0.90 7.14 15.79
CA ARG A 19 0.07 7.08 16.89
C ARG A 19 -0.59 7.53 18.18
N GLU A 20 -0.72 6.61 19.12
CA GLU A 20 -1.27 6.88 20.44
C GLU A 20 -0.62 5.98 21.50
N LYS A 21 -0.79 6.36 22.77
CA LYS A 21 -0.33 5.55 23.90
C LYS A 21 -1.29 4.37 24.11
N CYS A 22 -0.75 3.16 24.14
CA CYS A 22 -1.56 1.97 24.36
C CYS A 22 -2.02 1.87 25.83
N SER A 23 -3.33 1.69 26.05
CA SER A 23 -3.91 1.53 27.40
C SER A 23 -3.52 0.26 28.15
N SER A 24 -2.69 -0.60 27.56
CA SER A 24 -2.32 -1.90 28.14
C SER A 24 -0.83 -2.05 28.41
N CYS A 25 0.01 -1.63 27.46
CA CYS A 25 1.46 -1.69 27.62
C CYS A 25 2.08 -0.31 27.88
N ASP A 26 1.27 0.76 27.93
CA ASP A 26 1.68 2.14 28.18
C ASP A 26 2.76 2.70 27.26
N ASN A 27 3.05 2.01 26.15
CA ASN A 27 3.99 2.47 25.14
C ASN A 27 3.28 3.33 24.10
N GLU A 28 3.98 4.36 23.61
CA GLU A 28 3.56 5.09 22.41
C GLU A 28 3.81 4.22 21.18
N VAL A 29 2.74 3.84 20.51
CA VAL A 29 2.78 2.90 19.38
C VAL A 29 1.97 3.42 18.21
N THR A 30 2.35 2.99 17.02
CA THR A 30 1.51 3.18 15.83
C THR A 30 0.57 1.99 15.72
N PHE A 31 -0.73 2.20 15.95
CA PHE A 31 -1.73 1.14 15.88
C PHE A 31 -1.94 0.67 14.43
N LEU A 32 -2.11 -0.63 14.28
CA LEU A 32 -2.42 -1.28 13.01
C LEU A 32 -3.94 -1.37 12.83
N LEU A 33 -4.44 -0.90 11.70
CA LEU A 33 -5.85 -0.93 11.37
C LEU A 33 -6.20 -2.25 10.69
N ARG A 34 -7.18 -2.98 11.22
CA ARG A 34 -7.66 -4.25 10.69
C ARG A 34 -9.20 -4.26 10.62
N LYS A 35 -9.72 -4.92 9.59
CA LYS A 35 -11.14 -5.22 9.43
C LYS A 35 -11.32 -6.73 9.51
N ILE A 36 -12.18 -7.19 10.40
CA ILE A 36 -12.58 -8.59 10.52
C ILE A 36 -14.00 -8.72 9.99
N SER A 37 -14.21 -9.61 9.03
CA SER A 37 -15.53 -9.88 8.47
C SER A 37 -15.89 -11.33 8.72
N THR A 38 -16.98 -11.56 9.46
CA THR A 38 -17.48 -12.90 9.72
C THR A 38 -18.53 -13.25 8.67
N CYS A 39 -18.25 -14.31 7.92
CA CYS A 39 -19.01 -14.73 6.76
C CYS A 39 -19.78 -16.02 7.02
N PHE A 40 -20.96 -16.07 6.43
CA PHE A 40 -21.70 -17.30 6.23
C PHE A 40 -21.04 -18.09 5.10
N THR A 41 -20.81 -19.37 5.34
CA THR A 41 -20.20 -20.27 4.35
C THR A 41 -21.22 -21.27 3.82
N LEU A 42 -21.19 -21.46 2.50
CA LEU A 42 -22.02 -22.42 1.77
C LEU A 42 -21.07 -23.31 0.95
N PHE A 43 -21.19 -24.62 1.09
CA PHE A 43 -20.30 -25.59 0.45
C PHE A 43 -18.80 -25.26 0.67
N SER A 44 -18.44 -24.82 1.88
CA SER A 44 -17.08 -24.39 2.24
C SER A 44 -16.57 -23.11 1.58
N PHE A 45 -17.39 -22.39 0.81
CA PHE A 45 -17.07 -21.08 0.27
C PHE A 45 -17.68 -19.96 1.13
N PRO A 46 -16.89 -18.95 1.57
CA PRO A 46 -17.45 -17.78 2.25
C PRO A 46 -18.19 -16.89 1.27
N ILE A 47 -19.52 -16.79 1.42
CA ILE A 47 -20.37 -16.04 0.47
C ILE A 47 -20.67 -14.65 0.99
N ILE A 48 -21.35 -14.55 2.14
CA ILE A 48 -21.93 -13.28 2.60
C ILE A 48 -21.36 -12.93 3.99
N PRO A 49 -20.70 -11.77 4.16
CA PRO A 49 -20.36 -11.26 5.47
C PRO A 49 -21.64 -10.79 6.19
N TYR A 50 -21.92 -11.33 7.38
CA TYR A 50 -23.05 -10.91 8.20
C TYR A 50 -22.63 -10.05 9.40
N LYS A 51 -21.35 -10.06 9.75
CA LYS A 51 -20.79 -9.23 10.82
C LYS A 51 -19.46 -8.64 10.38
N ILE A 52 -19.25 -7.36 10.68
CA ILE A 52 -18.03 -6.63 10.34
C ILE A 52 -17.57 -5.90 11.60
N ASP A 53 -16.36 -6.22 12.04
CA ASP A 53 -15.70 -5.58 13.18
C ASP A 53 -14.51 -4.77 12.66
N TYR A 54 -14.41 -3.52 13.12
CA TYR A 54 -13.31 -2.63 12.80
C TYR A 54 -12.43 -2.50 14.03
N ILE A 55 -11.15 -2.85 13.92
CA ILE A 55 -10.28 -2.94 15.07
C ILE A 55 -8.93 -2.25 14.85
N LEU A 56 -8.42 -1.66 15.92
CA LEU A 56 -7.05 -1.20 16.08
C LEU A 56 -6.27 -2.22 16.89
N VAL A 57 -5.10 -2.61 16.41
CA VAL A 57 -4.25 -3.61 17.05
C VAL A 57 -2.93 -2.96 17.46
N CYS A 58 -2.59 -3.08 18.74
CA CYS A 58 -1.28 -2.67 19.22
C CYS A 58 -0.20 -3.64 18.71
N PRO A 59 0.87 -3.16 18.06
CA PRO A 59 1.92 -4.05 17.53
C PRO A 59 2.82 -4.67 18.62
N ILE A 60 2.73 -4.20 19.87
CA ILE A 60 3.57 -4.68 20.99
C ILE A 60 2.86 -5.74 21.82
N CYS A 61 1.63 -5.45 22.27
CA CYS A 61 0.87 -6.33 23.15
C CYS A 61 -0.34 -7.00 22.49
N GLU A 62 -0.55 -6.74 21.19
CA GLU A 62 -1.63 -7.31 20.39
C GLU A 62 -3.06 -7.01 20.89
N LYS A 63 -3.20 -6.11 21.87
CA LYS A 63 -4.51 -5.68 22.35
C LYS A 63 -5.30 -5.07 21.20
N GLN A 64 -6.51 -5.59 21.04
CA GLN A 64 -7.49 -5.16 20.06
C GLN A 64 -8.41 -4.12 20.69
N HIS A 65 -8.65 -3.04 19.96
CA HIS A 65 -9.59 -2.01 20.33
C HIS A 65 -10.59 -1.85 19.20
N GLU A 66 -11.87 -2.10 19.48
CA GLU A 66 -12.93 -1.94 18.50
C GLU A 66 -13.25 -0.45 18.31
N ILE A 67 -13.41 -0.04 17.06
CA ILE A 67 -13.69 1.33 16.66
C ILE A 67 -14.93 1.39 15.79
N ASP A 68 -15.52 2.59 15.69
CA ASP A 68 -16.66 2.80 14.83
C ASP A 68 -16.28 2.76 13.34
N SER A 69 -17.27 2.39 12.52
CA SER A 69 -17.11 2.34 11.06
C SER A 69 -16.68 3.69 10.48
N TRP A 70 -17.22 4.81 10.99
CA TRP A 70 -16.86 6.15 10.56
C TRP A 70 -15.37 6.44 10.80
N GLU A 71 -14.90 6.21 12.02
CA GLU A 71 -13.50 6.42 12.40
C GLU A 71 -12.58 5.53 11.55
N PHE A 72 -12.97 4.28 11.29
CA PHE A 72 -12.24 3.38 10.42
C PHE A 72 -12.06 3.97 9.01
N TYR A 73 -13.14 4.44 8.37
CA TYR A 73 -13.06 4.98 7.01
C TYR A 73 -12.24 6.27 6.94
N GLU A 74 -12.31 7.11 7.97
CA GLU A 74 -11.47 8.29 8.10
C GLU A 74 -9.97 7.91 8.16
N LEU A 75 -9.62 6.93 8.99
CA LEU A 75 -8.23 6.44 9.08
C LEU A 75 -7.76 5.83 7.77
N VAL A 76 -8.60 5.04 7.08
CA VAL A 76 -8.27 4.49 5.75
C VAL A 76 -8.01 5.60 4.74
N ALA A 77 -8.81 6.67 4.75
CA ALA A 77 -8.61 7.81 3.86
C ALA A 77 -7.26 8.50 4.11
N ARG A 78 -6.90 8.72 5.38
CA ARG A 78 -5.60 9.29 5.77
C ARG A 78 -4.41 8.41 5.36
N ILE A 79 -4.54 7.09 5.47
CA ILE A 79 -3.48 6.14 5.05
C ILE A 79 -3.28 6.23 3.54
N ARG A 80 -4.38 6.28 2.77
CA ARG A 80 -4.32 6.37 1.30
C ARG A 80 -3.67 7.67 0.83
N SER A 81 -4.07 8.81 1.40
CA SER A 81 -3.48 10.10 1.03
C SER A 81 -1.98 10.15 1.32
N LYS A 82 -1.54 9.65 2.48
CA LYS A 82 -0.12 9.60 2.82
C LYS A 82 0.69 8.73 1.86
N ASN A 83 0.15 7.59 1.44
CA ASN A 83 0.80 6.73 0.46
C ASN A 83 0.85 7.38 -0.93
N GLU A 84 -0.13 8.20 -1.30
CA GLU A 84 -0.11 8.95 -2.57
C GLU A 84 1.00 10.01 -2.57
N ASP A 85 1.18 10.73 -1.47
CA ASP A 85 2.26 11.72 -1.31
C ASP A 85 3.65 11.05 -1.35
N GLU A 86 3.80 9.91 -0.65
CA GLU A 86 5.04 9.13 -0.67
C GLU A 86 5.33 8.51 -2.05
N ASN A 87 4.31 8.04 -2.77
CA ASN A 87 4.47 7.52 -4.13
C ASN A 87 4.77 8.63 -5.15
N GLN A 88 4.22 9.84 -4.97
CA GLN A 88 4.60 11.00 -5.78
C GLN A 88 6.08 11.35 -5.55
N LEU A 89 6.56 11.28 -4.30
CA LEU A 89 7.96 11.53 -3.97
C LEU A 89 8.90 10.42 -4.47
N ALA A 90 8.51 9.14 -4.35
CA ALA A 90 9.28 8.00 -4.85
C ALA A 90 9.30 7.93 -6.40
N SER A 91 8.24 8.42 -7.05
CA SER A 91 8.21 8.57 -8.52
C SER A 91 8.98 9.82 -8.99
N SER A 92 9.47 10.66 -8.07
CA SER A 92 10.21 11.89 -8.33
C SER A 92 11.74 11.74 -8.19
N GLU A 93 12.33 10.63 -8.63
CA GLU A 93 13.76 10.59 -9.06
C GLU A 93 14.01 11.39 -10.36
N ARG A 94 13.32 12.53 -10.49
CA ARG A 94 13.55 13.66 -11.40
C ARG A 94 13.21 14.90 -10.60
N TYR A 95 14.21 15.51 -9.96
CA TYR A 95 14.01 16.83 -9.36
C TYR A 95 13.85 17.84 -10.49
N ILE A 96 12.65 18.42 -10.62
CA ILE A 96 12.32 19.48 -11.57
C ILE A 96 12.56 20.82 -10.85
N THR A 97 13.44 21.68 -11.35
CA THR A 97 13.57 23.07 -10.85
C THR A 97 12.39 23.94 -11.30
N GLU A 98 12.16 25.08 -10.66
CA GLU A 98 11.13 26.09 -11.04
C GLU A 98 11.19 26.49 -12.53
N ASN A 99 12.34 26.29 -13.18
CA ASN A 99 12.59 26.59 -14.59
C ASN A 99 12.30 25.41 -15.54
N GLY A 100 11.74 24.31 -15.04
CA GLY A 100 11.41 23.11 -15.83
C GLY A 100 12.60 22.22 -16.18
N ALA A 101 13.79 22.47 -15.63
CA ALA A 101 14.96 21.63 -15.89
C ALA A 101 14.92 20.35 -15.04
N ILE A 102 15.16 19.21 -15.68
CA ILE A 102 15.14 17.88 -15.06
C ILE A 102 16.57 17.52 -14.62
N TYR A 103 16.83 17.41 -13.32
CA TYR A 103 18.09 16.87 -12.82
C TYR A 103 18.09 15.34 -12.91
N ARG A 104 19.08 14.80 -13.63
CA ARG A 104 19.43 13.38 -13.66
C ARG A 104 20.82 13.21 -13.05
N THR A 105 21.08 12.09 -12.40
CA THR A 105 22.45 11.78 -11.94
C THR A 105 23.37 11.60 -13.14
N GLU A 106 24.67 11.82 -12.97
CA GLU A 106 25.66 11.61 -14.05
C GLU A 106 25.59 10.18 -14.62
N THR A 107 25.31 9.18 -13.77
CA THR A 107 25.12 7.79 -14.18
C THR A 107 23.90 7.61 -15.08
N GLN A 108 22.77 8.23 -14.75
CA GLN A 108 21.55 8.19 -15.57
C GLN A 108 21.76 8.91 -16.91
N ILE A 109 22.47 10.03 -16.93
CA ILE A 109 22.80 10.77 -18.16
C ILE A 109 23.68 9.91 -19.08
N ASN A 110 24.72 9.30 -18.52
CA ASN A 110 25.62 8.44 -19.27
C ASN A 110 24.92 7.21 -19.85
N PHE A 111 24.02 6.58 -19.07
CA PHE A 111 23.22 5.47 -19.55
C PHE A 111 22.32 5.85 -20.75
N ILE A 112 21.61 6.97 -20.66
CA ILE A 112 20.75 7.45 -21.75
C ILE A 112 21.57 7.75 -23.00
N LYS A 113 22.76 8.32 -22.85
CA LYS A 113 23.68 8.58 -23.95
C LYS A 113 24.12 7.29 -24.64
N GLN A 114 24.51 6.28 -23.86
CA GLN A 114 24.91 4.96 -24.37
C GLN A 114 23.77 4.30 -25.16
N MET A 115 22.55 4.35 -24.64
CA MET A 115 21.38 3.77 -25.33
C MET A 115 21.13 4.44 -26.68
N LYS A 116 21.21 5.77 -26.74
CA LYS A 116 21.04 6.53 -27.98
C LYS A 116 22.13 6.24 -29.01
N GLU A 117 23.37 6.07 -28.57
CA GLU A 117 24.49 5.68 -29.42
C GLU A 117 24.26 4.27 -30.02
N ILE A 118 23.84 3.32 -29.20
CA ILE A 118 23.50 1.96 -29.64
C ILE A 118 22.36 1.96 -30.68
N GLU A 119 21.33 2.78 -30.47
CA GLU A 119 20.21 2.92 -31.42
C GLU A 119 20.69 3.48 -32.77
N MET A 120 21.46 4.57 -32.77
CA MET A 120 22.03 5.12 -34.00
C MET A 120 22.93 4.14 -34.74
N GLU A 121 23.69 3.31 -34.02
CA GLU A 121 24.50 2.24 -34.63
C GLU A 121 23.64 1.12 -35.22
N ARG A 122 22.50 0.78 -34.61
CA ARG A 122 21.55 -0.19 -35.16
C ARG A 122 20.91 0.35 -36.44
N GLU A 123 20.48 1.61 -36.44
CA GLU A 123 19.91 2.27 -37.63
C GLU A 123 20.94 2.36 -38.77
N LYS A 124 22.19 2.75 -38.47
CA LYS A 124 23.27 2.78 -39.47
C LYS A 124 23.61 1.41 -40.03
N ARG A 125 23.52 0.35 -39.23
CA ARG A 125 23.70 -1.04 -39.69
C ARG A 125 22.57 -1.46 -40.61
N ASN A 126 21.33 -1.18 -40.22
CA ASN A 126 20.14 -1.52 -41.01
C ASN A 126 20.13 -0.76 -42.36
N ASN A 127 20.48 0.52 -42.37
CA ASN A 127 20.54 1.33 -43.59
C ASN A 127 21.73 0.99 -44.52
N LYS A 128 22.68 0.15 -44.07
CA LYS A 128 23.83 -0.30 -44.86
C LYS A 128 23.62 -1.72 -45.43
N SER A 129 22.56 -2.39 -45.01
CA SER A 129 22.14 -3.71 -45.49
C SER A 129 21.04 -3.67 -46.56
N ASP A 130 20.61 -2.48 -46.96
CA ASP A 130 19.80 -2.17 -48.16
C ASP A 130 20.68 -1.55 -49.25
#